data_AF-A0A0N5C6L0-F1
#
_entry.id   AF-A0A0N5C6L0-F1
#
_cell.length_a   1.000
_cell.length_b   1.000
_cell.length_c   1.000
_cell.angle_alpha   90.00
_cell.angle_beta   90.00
_cell.angle_gamma   90.00
#
_symmetry.space_group_name_H-M   'P 1'
#
loop_
_entity.id
_entity.type
_entity.pdbx_description
1 polymer ?
#
loop_
_entity_poly.entity_id
_entity_poly.type
_entity_poly.pdbx_seq_one_letter_code
_entity_poly.pdbx_strand_id
1 'polypeptide(L)'
;MKQFYQISFVLVTILSLTKSDPAIKLTRDGCGETKACLFKPPGCDPSLDCTMGAMFTVVGPNQLKVQLVAQSLIPTPALQYIAIGFSKDATMGDDYVNECVLNTSGNLGETTPEVFTSFNKGKSNDRTYLNETEHNTLFSDIKGEIINGRLTCEFTQQIIPQISSKGNRILPLNEKYYILIATGSAQPDEVNVHDTSLSSHFFPIVSARPINPSLIGEATYDLPKPFVEETPSSEESLSTTPSSTNTSISREENNTVTEKSEVENIGTSRSYSFITITATSIILLSFLKFTY
;
A
#
# COMPACT_ATOMS: atom_id res chain seq x y z
N MET A 1 -4.79 16.70 -73.33
CA MET A 1 -5.38 17.27 -72.09
C MET A 1 -5.50 16.14 -71.08
N LYS A 2 -4.99 16.34 -69.85
CA LYS A 2 -4.65 15.30 -68.88
C LYS A 2 -5.88 14.72 -68.18
N GLN A 3 -5.96 13.40 -68.11
CA GLN A 3 -6.93 12.64 -67.33
C GLN A 3 -6.47 12.63 -65.86
N PHE A 4 -7.25 13.24 -64.97
CA PHE A 4 -6.95 13.24 -63.53
C PHE A 4 -7.64 12.03 -62.86
N TYR A 5 -6.83 11.11 -62.34
CA TYR A 5 -7.30 10.02 -61.49
C TYR A 5 -7.60 10.56 -60.09
N GLN A 6 -8.84 10.40 -59.61
CA GLN A 6 -9.15 10.61 -58.21
C GLN A 6 -8.68 9.41 -57.38
N ILE A 7 -7.66 9.63 -56.56
CA ILE A 7 -7.21 8.67 -55.55
C ILE A 7 -8.06 8.92 -54.30
N SER A 8 -9.03 8.05 -54.02
CA SER A 8 -9.77 8.06 -52.75
C SER A 8 -8.86 7.52 -51.64
N PHE A 9 -8.49 8.39 -50.70
CA PHE A 9 -7.85 7.99 -49.45
C PHE A 9 -8.92 7.47 -48.48
N VAL A 10 -8.93 6.16 -48.23
CA VAL A 10 -9.75 5.55 -47.18
C VAL A 10 -9.02 5.75 -45.85
N LEU A 11 -9.52 6.66 -45.01
CA LEU A 11 -9.01 6.86 -43.66
C LEU A 11 -9.56 5.75 -42.76
N VAL A 12 -8.76 4.72 -42.48
CA VAL A 12 -9.09 3.66 -41.53
C VAL A 12 -8.81 4.19 -40.13
N THR A 13 -9.85 4.62 -39.40
CA THR A 13 -9.76 4.93 -37.98
C THR A 13 -9.66 3.63 -37.20
N ILE A 14 -8.46 3.29 -36.73
CA ILE A 14 -8.25 2.20 -35.78
C ILE A 14 -8.78 2.71 -34.43
N LEU A 15 -9.98 2.26 -34.06
CA LEU A 15 -10.53 2.47 -32.72
C LEU A 15 -9.73 1.58 -31.75
N SER A 16 -8.72 2.15 -31.10
CA SER A 16 -8.03 1.46 -30.00
C SER A 16 -9.03 1.27 -28.86
N LEU A 17 -9.50 0.03 -28.65
CA LEU A 17 -10.24 -0.32 -27.45
C LEU A 17 -9.30 -0.22 -26.25
N THR A 18 -9.38 0.88 -25.51
CA THR A 18 -8.77 0.98 -24.18
C THR A 18 -9.54 0.04 -23.26
N LYS A 19 -8.90 -1.04 -22.81
CA LYS A 19 -9.44 -1.91 -21.77
C LYS A 19 -9.43 -1.11 -20.47
N SER A 20 -10.57 -0.58 -20.06
CA SER A 20 -10.71 -0.01 -18.72
C SER A 20 -10.65 -1.14 -17.71
N ASP A 21 -9.79 -1.01 -16.71
CA ASP A 21 -9.86 -1.92 -15.56
C ASP A 21 -11.22 -1.75 -14.87
N PRO A 22 -11.84 -2.85 -14.43
CA PRO A 22 -13.13 -2.75 -13.76
C PRO A 22 -12.96 -2.01 -12.43
N ALA A 23 -13.80 -0.99 -12.23
CA ALA A 23 -13.89 -0.22 -10.99
C ALA A 23 -14.08 -1.11 -9.76
N ILE A 24 -13.59 -0.65 -8.59
CA ILE A 24 -13.67 -1.42 -7.35
C ILE A 24 -15.13 -1.46 -6.89
N LYS A 25 -15.71 -2.67 -6.86
CA LYS A 25 -17.08 -2.87 -6.38
C LYS A 25 -17.10 -3.11 -4.88
N LEU A 26 -17.51 -2.10 -4.13
CA LEU A 26 -17.77 -2.17 -2.70
C LEU A 26 -19.25 -2.50 -2.47
N THR A 27 -19.55 -3.49 -1.63
CA THR A 27 -20.92 -3.87 -1.26
C THR A 27 -20.97 -4.41 0.17
N ARG A 28 -22.13 -4.25 0.82
CA ARG A 28 -22.46 -4.84 2.11
C ARG A 28 -22.85 -6.32 2.01
N ASP A 29 -23.07 -6.83 0.80
CA ASP A 29 -23.50 -8.22 0.59
C ASP A 29 -22.47 -9.18 1.18
N GLY A 30 -22.94 -10.07 2.05
CA GLY A 30 -22.13 -11.05 2.78
C GLY A 30 -21.52 -10.53 4.09
N CYS A 31 -21.70 -9.26 4.46
CA CYS A 31 -21.19 -8.75 5.74
C CYS A 31 -21.81 -9.48 6.95
N GLY A 32 -20.95 -10.01 7.82
CA GLY A 32 -21.35 -10.80 8.99
C GLY A 32 -21.48 -12.30 8.72
N GLU A 33 -21.44 -12.72 7.47
CA GLU A 33 -21.55 -14.13 7.05
C GLU A 33 -20.28 -14.57 6.32
N THR A 34 -20.05 -14.03 5.13
CA THR A 34 -18.92 -14.38 4.25
C THR A 34 -17.84 -13.30 4.20
N LYS A 35 -18.13 -12.11 4.74
CA LYS A 35 -17.19 -10.99 4.87
C LYS A 35 -17.24 -10.41 6.28
N ALA A 36 -16.08 -10.06 6.80
CA ALA A 36 -16.00 -9.20 7.97
C ALA A 36 -16.05 -7.76 7.48
N CYS A 37 -16.90 -6.95 8.10
CA CYS A 37 -17.12 -5.58 7.68
C CYS A 37 -17.13 -4.65 8.89
N LEU A 38 -16.43 -3.53 8.76
CA LEU A 38 -16.39 -2.45 9.73
C LEU A 38 -16.66 -1.15 8.99
N PHE A 39 -17.63 -0.39 9.46
CA PHE A 39 -18.13 0.80 8.77
C PHE A 39 -18.38 1.95 9.75
N LYS A 40 -18.02 3.16 9.33
CA LYS A 40 -18.34 4.40 10.03
C LYS A 40 -19.06 5.37 9.08
N PRO A 41 -20.25 5.85 9.43
CA PRO A 41 -21.06 5.42 10.59
C PRO A 41 -21.54 3.96 10.44
N PRO A 42 -21.91 3.28 11.53
CA PRO A 42 -22.49 1.94 11.44
C PRO A 42 -23.71 1.93 10.50
N GLY A 43 -23.74 1.00 9.55
CA GLY A 43 -24.86 0.85 8.62
C GLY A 43 -24.75 1.61 7.30
N CYS A 44 -23.74 2.48 7.13
CA CYS A 44 -23.50 3.17 5.86
C CYS A 44 -23.25 2.19 4.69
N ASP A 45 -23.53 2.65 3.48
CA ASP A 45 -23.19 1.99 2.24
C ASP A 45 -21.74 2.38 1.84
N PRO A 46 -20.82 1.40 1.71
CA PRO A 46 -19.43 1.68 1.38
C PRO A 46 -19.25 2.28 -0.03
N SER A 47 -20.24 2.13 -0.92
CA SER A 47 -20.22 2.73 -2.25
C SER A 47 -20.80 4.15 -2.30
N LEU A 48 -21.51 4.60 -1.26
CA LEU A 48 -22.27 5.85 -1.28
C LEU A 48 -21.89 6.83 -0.16
N ASP A 49 -22.00 6.42 1.12
CA ASP A 49 -22.08 7.37 2.25
C ASP A 49 -21.19 7.03 3.47
N CYS A 50 -20.39 5.95 3.43
CA CYS A 50 -19.43 5.70 4.50
C CYS A 50 -18.34 6.79 4.59
N THR A 51 -18.03 7.25 5.81
CA THR A 51 -16.83 8.06 6.07
C THR A 51 -15.57 7.22 5.96
N MET A 52 -15.58 6.02 6.54
CA MET A 52 -14.57 5.02 6.27
C MET A 52 -15.09 3.61 6.52
N GLY A 53 -14.43 2.62 5.96
CA GLY A 53 -14.74 1.22 6.19
C GLY A 53 -13.71 0.26 5.65
N ALA A 54 -13.78 -0.97 6.15
CA ALA A 54 -13.03 -2.10 5.67
C ALA A 54 -13.94 -3.31 5.51
N MET A 55 -13.68 -4.07 4.45
CA MET A 55 -14.22 -5.40 4.24
C MET A 55 -13.07 -6.36 3.96
N PHE A 56 -13.12 -7.54 4.54
CA PHE A 56 -12.14 -8.58 4.22
C PHE A 56 -12.75 -9.97 4.25
N THR A 57 -12.23 -10.84 3.40
CA THR A 57 -12.70 -12.22 3.21
C THR A 57 -11.63 -13.09 2.57
N VAL A 58 -11.61 -14.36 2.91
CA VAL A 58 -10.74 -15.37 2.29
C VAL A 58 -11.30 -15.69 0.91
N VAL A 59 -10.49 -15.48 -0.12
CA VAL A 59 -10.87 -15.66 -1.53
C VAL A 59 -10.21 -16.87 -2.19
N GLY A 60 -9.28 -17.53 -1.49
CA GLY A 60 -8.58 -18.71 -1.97
C GLY A 60 -7.53 -19.20 -0.97
N PRO A 61 -6.76 -20.24 -1.34
CA PRO A 61 -5.69 -20.77 -0.50
C PRO A 61 -4.69 -19.67 -0.15
N ASN A 62 -4.47 -19.47 1.15
CA ASN A 62 -3.58 -18.45 1.71
C ASN A 62 -3.86 -17.01 1.21
N GLN A 63 -5.09 -16.68 0.79
CA GLN A 63 -5.40 -15.37 0.18
C GLN A 63 -6.53 -14.66 0.90
N LEU A 64 -6.20 -13.52 1.53
CA LEU A 64 -7.15 -12.61 2.15
C LEU A 64 -7.32 -11.39 1.26
N LYS A 65 -8.52 -11.23 0.70
CA LYS A 65 -8.90 -10.00 0.00
C LYS A 65 -9.30 -8.95 1.02
N VAL A 66 -8.74 -7.74 0.87
CA VAL A 66 -9.03 -6.56 1.69
C VAL A 66 -9.54 -5.47 0.77
N GLN A 67 -10.65 -4.84 1.15
CA GLN A 67 -11.25 -3.70 0.49
C GLN A 67 -11.44 -2.58 1.52
N LEU A 68 -10.93 -1.40 1.23
CA LEU A 68 -10.91 -0.23 2.09
C LEU A 68 -11.58 0.94 1.38
N VAL A 69 -12.33 1.74 2.14
CA VAL A 69 -12.92 2.99 1.64
C VAL A 69 -12.81 4.09 2.69
N ALA A 70 -12.50 5.32 2.25
CA ALA A 70 -12.58 6.52 3.07
C ALA A 70 -13.09 7.71 2.24
N GLN A 71 -13.71 8.68 2.91
CA GLN A 71 -13.90 10.01 2.35
C GLN A 71 -12.53 10.69 2.22
N SER A 72 -12.30 11.37 1.09
CA SER A 72 -11.09 12.16 0.89
C SER A 72 -11.05 13.34 1.87
N LEU A 73 -9.84 13.63 2.35
CA LEU A 73 -9.56 14.78 3.19
C LEU A 73 -9.76 16.09 2.43
N ILE A 74 -10.18 17.12 3.17
CA ILE A 74 -10.35 18.49 2.65
C ILE A 74 -9.60 19.45 3.59
N PRO A 75 -8.66 20.28 3.08
CA PRO A 75 -8.20 20.33 1.69
C PRO A 75 -7.48 19.04 1.26
N THR A 76 -7.56 18.68 -0.01
CA THR A 76 -6.97 17.44 -0.55
C THR A 76 -5.44 17.51 -0.51
N PRO A 77 -4.76 16.70 0.33
CA PRO A 77 -3.29 16.62 0.34
C PRO A 77 -2.80 15.76 -0.82
N ALA A 78 -1.58 15.99 -1.32
CA ALA A 78 -1.04 15.34 -2.51
C ALA A 78 -1.03 13.81 -2.45
N LEU A 79 -0.79 13.23 -1.27
CA LEU A 79 -0.94 11.81 -0.99
C LEU A 79 -1.93 11.62 0.17
N GLN A 80 -2.79 10.62 0.05
CA GLN A 80 -3.72 10.19 1.09
C GLN A 80 -3.58 8.70 1.31
N TYR A 81 -3.86 8.24 2.53
CA TYR A 81 -3.87 6.82 2.85
C TYR A 81 -5.17 6.39 3.50
N ILE A 82 -5.47 5.09 3.33
CA ILE A 82 -6.34 4.34 4.23
C ILE A 82 -5.59 3.09 4.68
N ALA A 83 -5.65 2.79 5.98
CA ALA A 83 -4.91 1.72 6.59
C ALA A 83 -5.81 0.78 7.39
N ILE A 84 -5.43 -0.49 7.42
CA ILE A 84 -5.99 -1.53 8.29
C ILE A 84 -4.88 -2.05 9.22
N GLY A 85 -5.14 -1.98 10.53
CA GLY A 85 -4.26 -2.49 11.58
C GLY A 85 -4.81 -3.76 12.21
N PHE A 86 -3.91 -4.70 12.50
CA PHE A 86 -4.16 -5.96 13.17
C PHE A 86 -3.48 -5.92 14.54
N SER A 87 -4.26 -5.67 15.59
CA SER A 87 -3.75 -5.48 16.96
C SER A 87 -4.18 -6.59 17.90
N LYS A 88 -3.40 -6.85 18.95
CA LYS A 88 -3.78 -7.76 20.04
C LYS A 88 -4.71 -7.13 21.06
N ASP A 89 -4.86 -5.80 21.05
CA ASP A 89 -5.78 -5.07 21.90
C ASP A 89 -6.55 -3.98 21.11
N ALA A 90 -7.44 -3.26 21.79
CA ALA A 90 -8.30 -2.26 21.14
C ALA A 90 -7.61 -0.90 20.92
N THR A 91 -6.28 -0.81 21.05
CA THR A 91 -5.51 0.42 21.01
C THR A 91 -4.32 0.32 20.06
N MET A 92 -3.97 1.44 19.43
CA MET A 92 -2.76 1.52 18.61
C MET A 92 -1.52 1.42 19.49
N GLY A 93 -0.56 0.53 19.18
CA GLY A 93 0.58 0.32 20.07
C GLY A 93 1.62 -0.68 19.61
N ASP A 94 1.17 -1.84 19.15
CA ASP A 94 2.01 -2.98 18.76
C ASP A 94 1.26 -3.73 17.65
N ASP A 95 1.11 -3.06 16.51
CA ASP A 95 0.16 -3.46 15.47
C ASP A 95 0.88 -3.71 14.16
N TYR A 96 0.55 -4.83 13.49
CA TYR A 96 0.85 -5.02 12.09
C TYR A 96 -0.16 -4.23 11.25
N VAL A 97 0.32 -3.40 10.34
CA VAL A 97 -0.51 -2.48 9.55
C VAL A 97 -0.25 -2.71 8.07
N ASN A 98 -1.33 -2.69 7.29
CA ASN A 98 -1.26 -2.48 5.86
C ASN A 98 -1.87 -1.12 5.54
N GLU A 99 -1.12 -0.29 4.84
CA GLU A 99 -1.53 1.04 4.43
C GLU A 99 -1.56 1.12 2.91
N CYS A 100 -2.65 1.66 2.37
CA CYS A 100 -2.80 1.89 0.95
C CYS A 100 -2.75 3.40 0.70
N VAL A 101 -1.70 3.83 0.01
CA VAL A 101 -1.42 5.22 -0.32
C VAL A 101 -1.81 5.48 -1.76
N LEU A 102 -2.53 6.58 -2.00
CA LEU A 102 -2.92 7.01 -3.33
C LEU A 102 -2.52 8.46 -3.56
N ASN A 103 -2.06 8.74 -4.78
CA ASN A 103 -1.80 10.10 -5.24
C ASN A 103 -3.09 10.79 -5.64
N THR A 104 -3.32 11.99 -5.11
CA THR A 104 -4.54 12.76 -5.29
C THR A 104 -4.36 13.96 -6.22
N SER A 105 -3.10 14.26 -6.59
CA SER A 105 -2.71 15.40 -7.43
C SER A 105 -2.95 15.15 -8.92
N GLY A 106 -3.73 14.12 -9.26
CA GLY A 106 -3.75 13.50 -10.58
C GLY A 106 -4.02 14.48 -11.74
N ASN A 107 -3.21 14.37 -12.79
CA ASN A 107 -3.83 14.31 -14.11
C ASN A 107 -4.73 13.07 -14.12
N LEU A 108 -5.94 13.22 -14.64
CA LEU A 108 -6.97 12.18 -14.68
C LEU A 108 -6.40 10.87 -15.27
N GLY A 109 -6.25 9.83 -14.45
CA GLY A 109 -5.95 8.47 -14.92
C GLY A 109 -4.70 7.78 -14.40
N GLU A 110 -3.86 8.41 -13.58
CA GLU A 110 -2.63 7.80 -13.04
C GLU A 110 -2.65 7.67 -11.50
N THR A 111 -3.76 7.13 -10.98
CA THR A 111 -3.88 6.78 -9.55
C THR A 111 -3.29 5.38 -9.37
N THR A 112 -1.96 5.22 -9.42
CA THR A 112 -1.37 3.93 -9.05
C THR A 112 -1.40 3.82 -7.52
N PRO A 113 -2.25 2.97 -6.93
CA PRO A 113 -2.20 2.71 -5.51
C PRO A 113 -0.88 2.03 -5.13
N GLU A 114 -0.37 2.34 -3.95
CA GLU A 114 0.76 1.62 -3.37
C GLU A 114 0.33 1.08 -2.01
N VAL A 115 0.50 -0.24 -1.82
CA VAL A 115 0.24 -0.90 -0.55
C VAL A 115 1.56 -1.18 0.14
N PHE A 116 1.70 -0.69 1.36
CA PHE A 116 2.85 -0.95 2.22
C PHE A 116 2.44 -1.75 3.44
N THR A 117 3.41 -2.43 4.03
CA THR A 117 3.33 -2.90 5.41
C THR A 117 4.06 -1.90 6.31
N SER A 118 3.48 -1.65 7.47
CA SER A 118 4.10 -0.88 8.55
C SER A 118 3.84 -1.56 9.90
N PHE A 119 4.59 -1.15 10.91
CA PHE A 119 4.42 -1.60 12.28
C PHE A 119 4.26 -0.39 13.19
N ASN A 120 3.21 -0.39 13.99
CA ASN A 120 3.01 0.66 14.99
C ASN A 120 3.77 0.31 16.26
N LYS A 121 4.58 1.25 16.76
CA LYS A 121 5.20 1.19 18.08
C LYS A 121 4.73 2.38 18.90
N GLY A 122 3.92 2.12 19.93
CA GLY A 122 3.18 3.16 20.64
C GLY A 122 2.23 3.90 19.70
N LYS A 123 2.43 5.22 19.54
CA LYS A 123 1.60 6.07 18.65
C LYS A 123 2.34 6.49 17.38
N SER A 124 3.46 5.86 17.09
CA SER A 124 4.27 6.09 15.89
C SER A 124 4.10 4.93 14.92
N ASN A 125 4.04 5.25 13.64
CA ASN A 125 4.05 4.28 12.56
C ASN A 125 5.46 4.22 11.96
N ASP A 126 5.90 3.03 11.58
CA ASP A 126 7.19 2.81 10.93
C ASP A 126 7.00 1.83 9.78
N ARG A 127 7.34 2.23 8.55
CA ARG A 127 7.19 1.36 7.38
C ARG A 127 8.19 0.23 7.41
N THR A 128 7.70 -0.98 7.12
CA THR A 128 8.53 -2.16 6.97
C THR A 128 8.98 -2.25 5.52
N TYR A 129 10.28 -2.08 5.26
CA TYR A 129 10.83 -2.18 3.92
C TYR A 129 10.66 -3.60 3.35
N LEU A 130 10.03 -3.69 2.18
CA LEU A 130 9.97 -4.89 1.34
C LEU A 130 10.69 -4.59 0.02
N ASN A 131 11.53 -5.53 -0.42
CA ASN A 131 11.99 -5.47 -1.81
C ASN A 131 10.87 -5.90 -2.76
N GLU A 132 11.05 -5.69 -4.07
CA GLU A 132 10.05 -6.00 -5.09
C GLU A 132 9.57 -7.47 -5.05
N THR A 133 10.47 -8.42 -4.81
CA THR A 133 10.10 -9.85 -4.72
C THR A 133 9.25 -10.13 -3.49
N GLU A 134 9.62 -9.56 -2.34
CA GLU A 134 8.87 -9.71 -1.10
C GLU A 134 7.48 -9.06 -1.20
N HIS A 135 7.41 -7.86 -1.80
CA HIS A 135 6.18 -7.13 -2.03
C HIS A 135 5.22 -7.92 -2.94
N ASN A 136 5.69 -8.37 -4.10
CA ASN A 136 4.91 -9.17 -5.05
C ASN A 136 4.57 -10.58 -4.52
N THR A 137 5.28 -11.07 -3.50
CA THR A 137 4.95 -12.31 -2.82
C THR A 137 3.83 -12.10 -1.80
N LEU A 138 3.89 -11.00 -1.04
CA LEU A 138 2.93 -10.71 0.02
C LEU A 138 1.60 -10.20 -0.52
N PHE A 139 1.63 -9.33 -1.54
CA PHE A 139 0.47 -8.63 -2.09
C PHE A 139 0.23 -8.97 -3.57
N SER A 140 -1.04 -9.05 -3.95
CA SER A 140 -1.49 -9.17 -5.35
C SER A 140 -2.78 -8.37 -5.58
N ASP A 141 -3.19 -8.25 -6.84
CA ASP A 141 -4.47 -7.64 -7.25
C ASP A 141 -4.70 -6.23 -6.67
N ILE A 142 -3.63 -5.45 -6.54
CA ILE A 142 -3.68 -4.10 -5.97
C ILE A 142 -4.40 -3.17 -6.93
N LYS A 143 -5.46 -2.55 -6.44
CA LYS A 143 -6.28 -1.57 -7.14
C LYS A 143 -6.62 -0.43 -6.20
N GLY A 144 -6.76 0.76 -6.75
CA GLY A 144 -7.14 1.91 -5.96
C GLY A 144 -7.50 3.07 -6.86
N GLU A 145 -8.44 3.86 -6.37
CA GLU A 145 -9.01 4.95 -7.13
C GLU A 145 -9.54 6.03 -6.19
N ILE A 146 -9.52 7.26 -6.68
CA ILE A 146 -10.17 8.40 -6.03
C ILE A 146 -11.31 8.86 -6.94
N ILE A 147 -12.53 8.46 -6.60
CA ILE A 147 -13.73 8.78 -7.39
C ILE A 147 -14.73 9.47 -6.48
N ASN A 148 -15.26 10.62 -6.93
CA ASN A 148 -16.28 11.39 -6.21
C ASN A 148 -15.88 11.74 -4.76
N GLY A 149 -14.60 12.08 -4.54
CA GLY A 149 -14.08 12.38 -3.20
C GLY A 149 -14.03 11.18 -2.26
N ARG A 150 -13.94 9.97 -2.81
CA ARG A 150 -13.78 8.72 -2.05
C ARG A 150 -12.49 8.03 -2.46
N LEU A 151 -11.67 7.76 -1.46
CA LEU A 151 -10.48 6.95 -1.53
C LEU A 151 -10.91 5.48 -1.41
N THR A 152 -10.72 4.69 -2.46
CA THR A 152 -10.99 3.25 -2.44
C THR A 152 -9.71 2.50 -2.73
N CYS A 153 -9.46 1.43 -1.97
CA CYS A 153 -8.34 0.53 -2.21
C CYS A 153 -8.77 -0.93 -2.05
N GLU A 154 -8.27 -1.78 -2.92
CA GLU A 154 -8.47 -3.22 -2.91
C GLU A 154 -7.13 -3.91 -3.13
N PHE A 155 -6.84 -4.93 -2.35
CA PHE A 155 -5.67 -5.78 -2.55
C PHE A 155 -5.94 -7.16 -1.96
N THR A 156 -5.21 -8.16 -2.46
CA THR A 156 -5.12 -9.48 -1.85
C THR A 156 -3.79 -9.56 -1.13
N GLN A 157 -3.78 -10.11 0.09
CA GLN A 157 -2.56 -10.40 0.83
C GLN A 157 -2.51 -11.85 1.29
N GLN A 158 -1.31 -12.35 1.58
CA GLN A 158 -1.16 -13.67 2.17
C GLN A 158 -1.63 -13.72 3.63
N ILE A 159 -2.34 -14.79 4.01
CA ILE A 159 -2.75 -15.03 5.40
C ILE A 159 -1.54 -15.45 6.24
N ILE A 160 -0.73 -16.36 5.72
CA ILE A 160 0.56 -16.80 6.26
C ILE A 160 1.62 -16.27 5.30
N PRO A 161 2.32 -15.18 5.66
CA PRO A 161 3.36 -14.57 4.84
C PRO A 161 4.44 -15.59 4.46
N GLN A 162 4.81 -15.63 3.17
CA GLN A 162 5.89 -16.45 2.61
C GLN A 162 7.18 -15.64 2.41
N ILE A 163 7.45 -14.72 3.35
CA ILE A 163 8.59 -13.82 3.38
C ILE A 163 9.11 -13.72 4.83
N SER A 164 10.30 -13.15 5.02
CA SER A 164 10.85 -12.84 6.36
C SER A 164 9.84 -12.07 7.20
N SER A 165 9.80 -12.37 8.50
CA SER A 165 8.96 -11.65 9.48
C SER A 165 9.40 -10.20 9.70
N LYS A 166 10.58 -9.83 9.16
CA LYS A 166 11.25 -8.53 9.35
C LYS A 166 11.40 -8.18 10.84
N GLY A 167 11.71 -9.17 11.67
CA GLY A 167 11.78 -9.00 13.12
C GLY A 167 10.40 -8.91 13.78
N ASN A 168 9.48 -9.82 13.43
CA ASN A 168 8.09 -9.87 13.93
C ASN A 168 7.22 -8.65 13.60
N ARG A 169 7.56 -7.92 12.54
CA ARG A 169 6.79 -6.76 12.08
C ARG A 169 5.68 -7.13 11.11
N ILE A 170 5.81 -8.28 10.46
CA ILE A 170 4.82 -8.86 9.54
C ILE A 170 4.22 -10.08 10.23
N LEU A 171 2.94 -10.03 10.53
CA LEU A 171 2.26 -11.04 11.34
C LEU A 171 1.36 -11.93 10.50
N PRO A 172 1.22 -13.22 10.85
CA PRO A 172 0.24 -14.08 10.22
C PRO A 172 -1.18 -13.69 10.64
N LEU A 173 -2.12 -13.78 9.71
CA LEU A 173 -3.52 -13.37 9.87
C LEU A 173 -4.44 -14.56 10.20
N ASN A 174 -3.88 -15.66 10.70
CA ASN A 174 -4.63 -16.83 11.21
C ASN A 174 -4.88 -16.80 12.71
N GLU A 175 -4.65 -15.65 13.35
CA GLU A 175 -4.94 -15.41 14.75
C GLU A 175 -6.04 -14.36 14.94
N LYS A 176 -6.51 -14.22 16.17
CA LYS A 176 -7.49 -13.19 16.55
C LYS A 176 -6.80 -11.83 16.72
N TYR A 177 -7.35 -10.81 16.08
CA TYR A 177 -6.91 -9.41 16.16
C TYR A 177 -8.09 -8.47 16.33
N TYR A 178 -7.94 -7.42 17.13
CA TYR A 178 -8.76 -6.23 16.93
C TYR A 178 -8.37 -5.60 15.60
N ILE A 179 -9.40 -5.18 14.85
CA ILE A 179 -9.21 -4.55 13.54
C ILE A 179 -9.34 -3.05 13.71
N LEU A 180 -8.27 -2.32 13.39
CA LEU A 180 -8.19 -0.88 13.46
C LEU A 180 -8.23 -0.30 12.04
N ILE A 181 -8.94 0.79 11.83
CA ILE A 181 -9.02 1.46 10.52
C ILE A 181 -8.79 2.94 10.71
N ALA A 182 -7.87 3.50 9.95
CA ALA A 182 -7.54 4.92 9.97
C ALA A 182 -7.32 5.44 8.55
N THR A 183 -7.50 6.75 8.38
CA THR A 183 -7.21 7.46 7.14
C THR A 183 -6.56 8.80 7.47
N GLY A 184 -5.72 9.28 6.56
CA GLY A 184 -4.93 10.49 6.78
C GLY A 184 -4.21 10.93 5.52
N SER A 185 -3.43 12.02 5.64
CA SER A 185 -2.48 12.43 4.61
C SER A 185 -1.22 11.57 4.68
N ALA A 186 -0.54 11.37 3.56
CA ALA A 186 0.72 10.64 3.51
C ALA A 186 1.85 11.52 2.95
N GLN A 187 3.08 11.05 3.15
CA GLN A 187 4.29 11.47 2.47
C GLN A 187 4.88 10.27 1.72
N PRO A 188 5.85 10.49 0.81
CA PRO A 188 6.44 9.40 0.04
C PRO A 188 6.96 8.24 0.89
N ASP A 189 7.51 8.53 2.08
CA ASP A 189 8.18 7.53 2.93
C ASP A 189 7.46 7.26 4.28
N GLU A 190 6.36 7.95 4.57
CA GLU A 190 5.63 7.80 5.84
C GLU A 190 4.15 8.18 5.72
N VAL A 191 3.36 7.80 6.71
CA VAL A 191 1.97 8.26 6.89
C VAL A 191 1.91 9.28 8.01
N ASN A 192 1.14 10.36 7.82
CA ASN A 192 0.91 11.33 8.89
C ASN A 192 -0.09 10.78 9.91
N VAL A 193 -0.07 11.37 11.10
CA VAL A 193 -1.01 11.07 12.18
C VAL A 193 -2.45 11.27 11.68
N HIS A 194 -3.27 10.22 11.83
CA HIS A 194 -4.70 10.30 11.56
C HIS A 194 -5.40 11.24 12.56
N ASP A 195 -6.66 11.60 12.31
CA ASP A 195 -7.39 12.45 13.25
C ASP A 195 -7.50 11.80 14.64
N THR A 196 -7.18 12.56 15.69
CA THR A 196 -7.16 12.11 17.08
C THR A 196 -8.34 12.66 17.90
N SER A 197 -9.15 13.55 17.30
CA SER A 197 -10.31 14.11 17.97
C SER A 197 -11.45 13.09 18.03
N LEU A 198 -11.88 12.73 19.23
CA LEU A 198 -12.97 11.75 19.46
C LEU A 198 -14.29 12.14 18.78
N SER A 199 -14.53 13.44 18.56
CA SER A 199 -15.73 13.94 17.89
C SER A 199 -15.58 14.00 16.37
N SER A 200 -14.40 13.67 15.82
CA SER A 200 -14.16 13.75 14.39
C SER A 200 -14.87 12.63 13.61
N HIS A 201 -15.41 13.00 12.45
CA HIS A 201 -15.87 12.05 11.45
C HIS A 201 -14.72 11.11 11.02
N PHE A 202 -13.47 11.58 11.01
CA PHE A 202 -12.28 10.82 10.65
C PHE A 202 -11.60 10.10 11.83
N PHE A 203 -12.16 10.15 13.04
CA PHE A 203 -11.63 9.37 14.16
C PHE A 203 -11.60 7.86 13.81
N PRO A 204 -10.52 7.11 14.10
CA PRO A 204 -10.38 5.72 13.72
C PRO A 204 -11.51 4.81 14.17
N ILE A 205 -11.71 3.71 13.43
CA ILE A 205 -12.61 2.63 13.82
C ILE A 205 -11.78 1.55 14.51
N VAL A 206 -12.33 0.94 15.57
CA VAL A 206 -11.82 -0.30 16.16
C VAL A 206 -12.95 -1.32 16.19
N SER A 207 -12.66 -2.59 15.88
CA SER A 207 -13.64 -3.66 16.03
C SER A 207 -14.08 -3.81 17.49
N ALA A 208 -15.37 -4.08 17.72
CA ALA A 208 -15.89 -4.29 19.08
C ALA A 208 -15.35 -5.56 19.76
N ARG A 209 -14.84 -6.51 18.97
CA ARG A 209 -14.27 -7.78 19.40
C ARG A 209 -13.14 -8.18 18.47
N PRO A 210 -12.20 -9.03 18.91
CA PRO A 210 -11.17 -9.52 18.02
C PRO A 210 -11.77 -10.49 16.99
N ILE A 211 -11.25 -10.43 15.76
CA ILE A 211 -11.66 -11.19 14.58
C ILE A 211 -10.45 -12.02 14.13
N ASN A 212 -10.67 -13.27 13.72
CA ASN A 212 -9.64 -14.05 13.05
C ASN A 212 -9.84 -13.94 11.53
N PRO A 213 -9.02 -13.17 10.79
CA PRO A 213 -9.21 -12.96 9.36
C PRO A 213 -9.22 -14.24 8.53
N SER A 214 -8.49 -15.28 8.94
CA SER A 214 -8.43 -16.55 8.19
C SER A 214 -9.71 -17.38 8.27
N LEU A 215 -10.63 -17.05 9.18
CA LEU A 215 -11.90 -17.77 9.37
C LEU A 215 -13.09 -17.04 8.75
N ILE A 216 -12.84 -16.02 7.90
CA ILE A 216 -13.88 -15.19 7.30
C ILE A 216 -14.07 -15.56 5.83
N GLY A 217 -15.24 -16.07 5.50
CA GLY A 217 -15.57 -16.55 4.15
C GLY A 217 -15.90 -18.04 4.14
N GLU A 218 -16.37 -18.52 2.99
CA GLU A 218 -16.68 -19.95 2.79
C GLU A 218 -15.45 -20.76 2.36
N ALA A 219 -14.42 -20.08 1.86
CA ALA A 219 -13.18 -20.71 1.44
C ALA A 219 -12.34 -21.11 2.67
N THR A 220 -11.95 -22.38 2.71
CA THR A 220 -10.97 -22.86 3.70
C THR A 220 -9.58 -22.38 3.29
N TYR A 221 -8.84 -21.78 4.22
CA TYR A 221 -7.42 -21.55 4.00
C TYR A 221 -6.66 -22.85 4.30
N ASP A 222 -6.00 -23.40 3.28
CA ASP A 222 -4.97 -24.41 3.52
C ASP A 222 -3.71 -23.69 3.99
N LEU A 223 -3.10 -24.20 5.06
CA LEU A 223 -1.81 -23.70 5.51
C LEU A 223 -0.79 -23.91 4.39
N PRO A 224 -0.17 -22.85 3.84
CA PRO A 224 0.95 -23.03 2.93
C PRO A 224 2.10 -23.72 3.69
N LYS A 225 3.08 -24.24 2.94
CA LYS A 225 4.31 -24.73 3.57
C LYS A 225 4.91 -23.60 4.42
N PRO A 226 5.43 -23.90 5.63
CA PRO A 226 6.04 -22.87 6.46
C PRO A 226 7.17 -22.18 5.71
N PHE A 227 7.16 -20.86 5.70
CA PHE A 227 8.35 -20.10 5.34
C PHE A 227 9.39 -20.30 6.44
N VAL A 228 10.56 -20.81 6.06
CA VAL A 228 11.69 -20.96 6.98
C VAL A 228 12.52 -19.70 6.81
N GLU A 229 12.46 -18.79 7.78
CA GLU A 229 13.33 -17.62 7.82
C GLU A 229 14.78 -18.12 7.95
N GLU A 230 15.60 -17.84 6.93
CA GLU A 230 17.02 -18.19 6.96
C GLU A 230 17.65 -17.47 8.16
N THR A 231 18.00 -18.25 9.19
CA THR A 231 18.76 -17.72 10.32
C THR A 231 20.15 -17.38 9.80
N PRO A 232 20.72 -16.18 10.08
CA PRO A 232 22.09 -15.89 9.71
C PRO A 232 22.97 -16.96 10.34
N SER A 233 23.58 -17.82 9.51
CA SER A 233 24.51 -18.83 10.00
C SER A 233 25.68 -18.09 10.63
N SER A 234 25.76 -18.11 11.96
CA SER A 234 27.01 -17.83 12.66
C SER A 234 28.03 -18.83 12.13
N GLU A 235 29.07 -18.33 11.45
CA GLU A 235 30.19 -19.14 11.01
C GLU A 235 30.71 -20.00 12.17
N GLU A 236 30.62 -21.31 11.97
CA GLU A 236 31.11 -22.34 12.87
C GLU A 236 32.65 -22.28 12.88
N SER A 237 33.22 -21.48 13.79
CA SER A 237 34.66 -21.54 14.06
C SER A 237 34.94 -22.68 15.04
N LEU A 238 35.46 -23.75 14.46
CA LEU A 238 35.97 -24.97 15.06
C LEU A 238 36.84 -24.70 16.30
N SER A 239 36.44 -25.30 17.43
CA SER A 239 37.20 -25.27 18.68
C SER A 239 38.53 -26.01 18.57
N THR A 240 39.63 -25.39 18.97
CA THR A 240 40.81 -26.09 19.48
C THR A 240 41.32 -25.40 20.74
N THR A 241 41.16 -26.07 21.87
CA THR A 241 41.81 -25.71 23.14
C THR A 241 43.30 -26.07 23.07
N PRO A 242 44.19 -25.30 23.72
CA PRO A 242 44.86 -25.91 24.85
C PRO A 242 45.00 -25.00 26.09
N SER A 243 45.05 -25.68 27.22
CA SER A 243 45.35 -25.20 28.57
C SER A 243 46.72 -24.51 28.65
N SER A 244 46.82 -23.38 29.37
CA SER A 244 47.58 -23.30 30.65
C SER A 244 47.94 -21.86 31.08
N THR A 245 47.86 -21.66 32.40
CA THR A 245 48.71 -20.82 33.29
C THR A 245 48.57 -19.29 33.35
N ASN A 246 48.23 -18.85 34.57
CA ASN A 246 48.47 -17.59 35.29
C ASN A 246 49.40 -16.54 34.66
N THR A 247 49.02 -15.25 34.77
CA THR A 247 49.69 -14.24 35.63
C THR A 247 49.05 -12.85 35.44
N SER A 248 48.78 -12.20 36.57
CA SER A 248 48.38 -10.80 36.73
C SER A 248 49.42 -9.80 36.21
N ILE A 249 49.01 -8.64 35.66
CA ILE A 249 49.62 -7.31 35.90
C ILE A 249 48.70 -6.21 35.30
N SER A 250 48.71 -5.09 36.00
CA SER A 250 47.92 -3.86 35.97
C SER A 250 48.31 -2.80 34.91
N ARG A 251 47.47 -1.73 34.84
CA ARG A 251 47.72 -0.33 34.37
C ARG A 251 47.72 -0.09 32.85
N GLU A 252 47.35 1.07 32.30
CA GLU A 252 46.66 2.32 32.68
C GLU A 252 46.44 3.07 31.34
N GLU A 253 45.37 3.87 31.25
CA GLU A 253 45.26 5.15 30.52
C GLU A 253 45.76 5.32 29.06
N ASN A 254 44.90 5.81 28.15
CA ASN A 254 44.59 7.23 27.95
C ASN A 254 43.94 7.51 26.57
N ASN A 255 42.90 8.34 26.62
CA ASN A 255 42.49 9.40 25.69
C ASN A 255 43.13 9.49 24.29
N THR A 256 42.35 9.84 23.25
CA THR A 256 42.17 11.25 22.82
C THR A 256 41.27 11.35 21.57
N VAL A 257 40.45 12.39 21.59
CA VAL A 257 39.54 12.94 20.57
C VAL A 257 40.30 13.80 19.55
N THR A 258 40.02 13.71 18.25
CA THR A 258 40.03 14.85 17.27
C THR A 258 39.44 14.35 15.94
N GLU A 259 38.26 14.79 15.51
CA GLU A 259 37.89 16.03 14.79
C GLU A 259 38.04 15.96 13.25
N LYS A 260 36.92 16.30 12.58
CA LYS A 260 36.73 16.89 11.23
C LYS A 260 37.67 16.50 10.08
N SER A 261 37.03 16.12 8.97
CA SER A 261 37.07 16.98 7.77
C SER A 261 35.95 16.64 6.77
N GLU A 262 35.30 17.72 6.37
CA GLU A 262 34.35 17.92 5.28
C GLU A 262 35.00 17.64 3.92
N VAL A 263 34.28 16.97 3.00
CA VAL A 263 34.65 16.85 1.59
C VAL A 263 33.41 17.14 0.74
N GLU A 264 33.36 18.34 0.18
CA GLU A 264 32.65 18.61 -1.08
C GLU A 264 33.31 17.82 -2.21
N ASN A 265 32.52 17.22 -3.09
CA ASN A 265 32.67 17.49 -4.53
C ASN A 265 31.59 16.86 -5.42
N ILE A 266 31.08 17.73 -6.28
CA ILE A 266 30.89 17.56 -7.73
C ILE A 266 29.77 16.63 -8.19
N GLY A 267 28.74 17.30 -8.71
CA GLY A 267 27.65 16.72 -9.46
C GLY A 267 28.11 16.05 -10.75
N THR A 268 27.36 15.02 -11.12
CA THR A 268 27.46 14.40 -12.44
C THR A 268 26.08 14.39 -13.09
N SER A 269 26.04 15.06 -14.23
CA SER A 269 25.01 15.14 -15.26
C SER A 269 24.08 13.91 -15.38
N ARG A 270 22.78 14.10 -15.14
CA ARG A 270 21.73 13.17 -15.61
C ARG A 270 21.39 13.46 -17.06
N SER A 271 21.56 12.44 -17.91
CA SER A 271 21.12 12.43 -19.30
C SER A 271 19.59 12.33 -19.34
N TYR A 272 18.91 13.39 -19.77
CA TYR A 272 17.48 13.38 -20.06
C TYR A 272 17.26 12.88 -21.49
N SER A 273 16.65 11.70 -21.62
CA SER A 273 16.16 11.21 -22.91
C SER A 273 14.82 11.89 -23.20
N PHE A 274 14.82 12.85 -24.12
CA PHE A 274 13.61 13.51 -24.60
C PHE A 274 12.79 12.53 -25.44
N ILE A 275 11.66 12.06 -24.91
CA ILE A 275 10.62 11.42 -25.72
C ILE A 275 9.80 12.54 -26.35
N THR A 276 9.98 12.76 -27.65
CA THR A 276 9.14 13.67 -28.43
C THR A 276 7.75 13.05 -28.59
N ILE A 277 6.78 13.48 -27.78
CA ILE A 277 5.36 13.19 -28.01
C ILE A 277 4.87 14.18 -29.07
N THR A 278 4.63 13.68 -30.29
CA THR A 278 3.96 14.47 -31.33
C THR A 278 2.50 14.66 -30.96
N ALA A 279 2.14 15.85 -30.46
CA ALA A 279 0.77 16.27 -30.33
C ALA A 279 0.21 16.64 -31.72
N THR A 280 -0.64 15.79 -32.29
CA THR A 280 -1.41 16.16 -33.48
C THR A 280 -2.64 16.97 -33.03
N SER A 281 -2.57 18.30 -33.19
CA SER A 281 -3.73 19.18 -33.02
C SER A 281 -4.75 18.91 -34.13
N ILE A 282 -5.95 18.48 -33.78
CA ILE A 282 -7.11 18.49 -34.68
C ILE A 282 -7.73 19.88 -34.63
N ILE A 283 -7.44 20.71 -35.64
CA ILE A 283 -8.13 22.00 -35.85
C ILE A 283 -9.44 21.69 -36.59
N LEU A 284 -10.57 21.82 -35.89
CA LEU A 284 -11.90 21.76 -36.48
C LEU A 284 -12.27 23.15 -37.03
N LEU A 285 -11.98 23.42 -38.30
CA LEU A 285 -12.46 24.61 -39.01
C LEU A 285 -13.85 24.33 -39.61
N SER A 286 -14.90 24.64 -38.85
CA SER A 286 -16.27 24.73 -39.35
C SER A 286 -16.46 26.03 -40.14
N PHE A 287 -16.44 25.96 -41.47
CA PHE A 287 -16.90 27.03 -42.34
C PHE A 287 -18.43 26.94 -42.50
N LEU A 288 -19.18 27.64 -41.64
CA LEU A 288 -20.55 28.05 -41.93
C LEU A 288 -20.48 29.35 -42.74
N LYS A 289 -20.55 29.25 -44.07
CA LYS A 289 -20.90 30.39 -44.92
C LYS A 289 -22.41 30.54 -44.92
N PHE A 290 -22.90 31.54 -44.19
CA PHE A 290 -24.17 32.17 -44.49
C PHE A 290 -24.01 32.99 -45.78
N THR A 291 -24.91 32.78 -46.74
CA THR A 291 -25.20 33.74 -47.81
C THR A 291 -26.71 33.95 -47.83
N TYR A 292 -27.09 35.22 -47.70
CA TYR A 292 -28.40 35.77 -48.03
C TYR A 292 -28.77 35.48 -49.49
#